data_AF-A0A9P7L3Z5-F1
#
_entry.id   AF-A0A9P7L3Z5-F1
#
_cell.length_a   1.000
_cell.length_b   1.000
_cell.length_c   1.000
_cell.angle_alpha   90.00
_cell.angle_beta   90.00
_cell.angle_gamma   90.00
#
_symmetry.space_group_name_H-M   'P 1'
#
loop_
_entity.id
_entity.type
_entity.pdbx_description
1 polymer ?
#
loop_
_entity_poly.entity_id
_entity_poly.type
_entity_poly.pdbx_seq_one_letter_code
_entity_poly.pdbx_strand_id
1 'polypeptide(L)'
;MCSRPPAEWRSFDKKIGGGLIKTEPIAQSCYPGSEKDLKQCAYVNKMWSDQDFQSSNPIGRPYPYNITCAPVDYAAGQEPTTCSLGSLPAYAVNATTLSQIRSTIAYACEKNIRLVVTGTGHDLLGRSDGFGGLELWLHQFKNGIDFQKTYKSENLCKKSSWKGSAIKIDGNYQWRDVYKVAEVNNVIAVGGGSITPGAIGGWASGGGHGPATRNYGLGADQILEAEVMLADGRVVIANHCENTDLFSSMRGGGPGYGITLSSTIKAHPNVKTVTVHHLEIAPLEKTEKNADLLDAVSLLLQSLPDLNDAGFAGYGYWF
;
A
#
# COMPACT_ATOMS: atom_id res chain seq x y z
N MET A 1 26.18 8.77 14.56
CA MET A 1 25.64 8.46 13.22
C MET A 1 26.39 9.29 12.20
N CYS A 2 27.13 8.65 11.29
CA CYS A 2 27.93 9.36 10.29
C CYS A 2 27.02 9.90 9.19
N SER A 3 26.60 11.17 9.28
CA SER A 3 25.92 11.84 8.17
C SER A 3 26.86 11.86 6.96
N ARG A 4 26.42 11.26 5.85
CA ARG A 4 27.22 11.16 4.62
C ARG A 4 27.39 12.54 3.97
N PRO A 5 28.56 12.87 3.39
CA PRO A 5 28.76 14.17 2.76
C PRO A 5 27.80 14.39 1.57
N PRO A 6 27.32 15.62 1.32
CA PRO A 6 26.46 15.92 0.17
C PRO A 6 27.04 15.49 -1.19
N ALA A 7 28.37 15.43 -1.32
CA ALA A 7 29.03 14.96 -2.54
C ALA A 7 28.76 13.47 -2.83
N GLU A 8 28.65 12.62 -1.80
CA GLU A 8 28.42 11.18 -1.96
C GLU A 8 27.01 10.92 -2.51
N TRP A 9 26.00 11.63 -1.98
CA TRP A 9 24.63 11.57 -2.48
C TRP A 9 24.49 12.06 -3.91
N ARG A 10 25.16 13.16 -4.28
CA ARG A 10 25.18 13.64 -5.67
C ARG A 10 25.81 12.65 -6.64
N SER A 11 26.87 11.95 -6.20
CA SER A 11 27.48 10.91 -7.03
C SER A 11 26.55 9.70 -7.20
N PHE A 12 25.81 9.32 -6.16
CA PHE A 12 24.80 8.27 -6.25
C PHE A 12 23.65 8.66 -7.17
N ASP A 13 23.09 9.86 -7.01
CA ASP A 13 22.03 10.39 -7.87
C ASP A 13 22.42 10.37 -9.35
N LYS A 14 23.65 10.82 -9.67
CA LYS A 14 24.18 10.73 -11.03
C LYS A 14 24.30 9.28 -11.53
N LYS A 15 24.70 8.34 -10.67
CA LYS A 15 24.85 6.91 -11.01
C LYS A 15 23.51 6.25 -11.36
N ILE A 16 22.43 6.65 -10.69
CA ILE A 16 21.08 6.13 -10.94
C ILE A 16 20.32 6.89 -12.03
N GLY A 17 20.94 7.90 -12.64
CA GLY A 17 20.33 8.71 -13.69
C GLY A 17 19.34 9.78 -13.18
N GLY A 18 19.47 10.18 -11.92
CA GLY A 18 18.54 11.09 -11.25
C GLY A 18 17.47 10.36 -10.43
N GLY A 19 16.69 11.13 -9.68
CA GLY A 19 15.55 10.66 -8.89
C GLY A 19 15.81 10.53 -7.40
N LEU A 20 17.02 10.86 -6.92
CA LEU A 20 17.28 11.01 -5.49
C LEU A 20 16.65 12.31 -4.96
N ILE A 21 15.84 12.16 -3.92
CA ILE A 21 15.12 13.23 -3.24
C ILE A 21 15.65 13.29 -1.81
N LYS A 22 16.13 14.46 -1.38
CA LYS A 22 16.32 14.74 0.04
C LYS A 22 14.94 15.02 0.63
N THR A 23 14.51 14.23 1.60
CA THR A 23 13.14 14.32 2.11
C THR A 23 13.02 15.47 3.10
N GLU A 24 11.85 16.09 3.12
CA GLU A 24 11.52 17.23 3.96
C GLU A 24 10.14 17.00 4.58
N PRO A 25 9.94 17.28 5.88
CA PRO A 25 8.64 17.04 6.52
C PRO A 25 7.51 17.73 5.76
N ILE A 26 6.42 17.00 5.51
CA ILE A 26 5.31 17.44 4.65
C ILE A 26 4.74 18.81 5.08
N ALA A 27 4.66 19.05 6.39
CA ALA A 27 4.13 20.28 6.97
C ALA A 27 5.19 21.31 7.38
N GLN A 28 6.45 21.21 6.92
CA GLN A 28 7.52 22.10 7.37
C GLN A 28 7.22 23.59 7.13
N SER A 29 6.45 23.91 6.08
CA SER A 29 6.05 25.27 5.75
C SER A 29 5.21 25.96 6.82
N CYS A 30 4.61 25.18 7.72
CA CYS A 30 3.85 25.67 8.87
C CYS A 30 4.73 26.22 10.01
N TYR A 31 6.04 25.97 10.00
CA TYR A 31 6.94 26.24 11.12
C TYR A 31 7.89 27.41 10.84
N PRO A 32 8.39 28.13 11.87
CA PRO A 32 9.39 29.18 11.69
C PRO A 32 10.69 28.68 11.03
N GLY A 33 11.22 29.43 10.07
CA GLY A 33 12.45 29.09 9.36
C GLY A 33 12.49 29.67 7.94
N SER A 34 13.50 29.28 7.16
CA SER A 34 13.62 29.68 5.74
C SER A 34 12.49 29.12 4.87
N GLU A 35 11.95 27.96 5.23
CA GLU A 35 10.91 27.26 4.48
C GLU A 35 9.49 27.68 4.87
N LYS A 36 9.32 28.66 5.77
CA LYS A 36 7.99 29.10 6.24
C LYS A 36 7.19 29.69 5.09
N ASP A 37 6.03 29.10 4.82
CA ASP A 37 5.06 29.59 3.83
C ASP A 37 3.64 29.27 4.32
N LEU A 38 2.91 30.31 4.72
CA LEU A 38 1.56 30.17 5.27
C LEU A 38 0.52 29.74 4.23
N LYS A 39 0.73 30.04 2.94
CA LYS A 39 -0.17 29.56 1.87
C LYS A 39 0.03 28.07 1.65
N GLN A 40 1.28 27.63 1.58
CA GLN A 40 1.61 26.21 1.48
C GLN A 40 1.16 25.45 2.74
N CYS A 41 1.35 26.02 3.93
CA CYS A 41 0.86 25.43 5.18
C CYS A 41 -0.65 25.21 5.15
N ALA A 42 -1.43 26.23 4.77
CA ALA A 42 -2.89 26.12 4.65
C ALA A 42 -3.31 25.06 3.62
N TYR A 43 -2.58 24.95 2.49
CA TYR A 43 -2.82 23.89 1.52
C TYR A 43 -2.54 22.50 2.10
N VAL A 44 -1.39 22.31 2.76
CA VAL A 44 -1.02 21.03 3.39
C VAL A 44 -2.02 20.65 4.49
N ASN A 45 -2.44 21.60 5.33
CA ASN A 45 -3.44 21.36 6.36
C ASN A 45 -4.78 20.90 5.76
N LYS A 46 -5.26 21.59 4.71
CA LYS A 46 -6.49 21.22 3.99
C LYS A 46 -6.40 19.83 3.36
N MET A 47 -5.26 19.49 2.76
CA MET A 47 -5.05 18.23 2.05
C MET A 47 -4.59 17.09 2.95
N TRP A 48 -4.40 17.33 4.25
CA TRP A 48 -3.77 16.35 5.15
C TRP A 48 -4.53 15.01 5.21
N SER A 49 -5.85 15.04 5.16
CA SER A 49 -6.70 13.85 5.16
C SER A 49 -6.91 13.24 3.77
N ASP A 50 -6.40 13.87 2.71
CA ASP A 50 -6.52 13.37 1.34
C ASP A 50 -5.45 12.31 1.05
N GLN A 51 -5.90 11.12 0.66
CA GLN A 51 -5.01 9.97 0.50
C GLN A 51 -4.13 10.09 -0.76
N ASP A 52 -4.62 10.75 -1.80
CA ASP A 52 -3.85 10.98 -3.03
C ASP A 52 -2.71 11.96 -2.76
N PHE A 53 -2.98 13.07 -2.06
CA PHE A 53 -1.97 14.00 -1.56
C PHE A 53 -0.89 13.27 -0.76
N GLN A 54 -1.27 12.43 0.20
CA GLN A 54 -0.31 11.66 0.98
C GLN A 54 0.52 10.71 0.09
N SER A 55 -0.12 9.94 -0.79
CA SER A 55 0.59 8.97 -1.64
C SER A 55 1.46 9.60 -2.74
N SER A 56 1.19 10.86 -3.11
CA SER A 56 1.99 11.62 -4.09
C SER A 56 3.33 12.12 -3.54
N ASN A 57 3.55 12.03 -2.22
CA ASN A 57 4.77 12.43 -1.56
C ASN A 57 5.56 11.19 -1.10
N PRO A 58 6.89 11.14 -1.26
CA PRO A 58 7.70 9.97 -0.88
C PRO A 58 7.49 9.58 0.59
N ILE A 59 7.53 10.58 1.47
CA ILE A 59 7.31 10.40 2.91
C ILE A 59 5.90 10.81 3.37
N GLY A 60 4.94 10.94 2.45
CA GLY A 60 3.53 11.13 2.82
C GLY A 60 2.93 9.82 3.31
N ARG A 61 2.06 9.92 4.31
CA ARG A 61 1.47 8.76 5.00
C ARG A 61 -0.01 9.05 5.25
N PRO A 62 -0.95 8.28 4.66
CA PRO A 62 -2.37 8.36 5.03
C PRO A 62 -2.63 8.09 6.51
N TYR A 63 -1.80 7.22 7.11
CA TYR A 63 -1.86 6.87 8.53
C TYR A 63 -0.45 7.01 9.15
N PRO A 64 0.03 8.23 9.41
CA PRO A 64 1.37 8.44 9.94
C PRO A 64 1.51 7.73 11.30
N TYR A 65 2.47 6.81 11.40
CA TYR A 65 2.70 6.03 12.63
C TYR A 65 3.08 6.94 13.81
N ASN A 66 3.82 8.01 13.54
CA ASN A 66 4.13 9.06 14.51
C ASN A 66 4.18 10.42 13.80
N ILE A 67 3.40 11.39 14.29
CA ILE A 67 3.34 12.74 13.72
C ILE A 67 4.35 13.63 14.45
N THR A 68 5.53 13.81 13.87
CA THR A 68 6.62 14.66 14.43
C THR A 68 6.72 16.03 13.78
N CYS A 69 5.84 16.32 12.82
CA CYS A 69 5.66 17.62 12.17
C CYS A 69 4.20 17.72 11.72
N ALA A 70 3.33 18.12 12.64
CA ALA A 70 1.89 18.23 12.39
C ALA A 70 1.57 19.43 11.47
N PRO A 71 0.54 19.35 10.61
CA PRO A 71 0.01 20.54 9.96
C PRO A 71 -0.57 21.49 11.01
N VAL A 72 -0.50 22.79 10.76
CA VAL A 72 -0.99 23.82 11.69
C VAL A 72 -2.15 24.56 11.04
N ASP A 73 -3.33 24.51 11.67
CA ASP A 73 -4.48 25.31 11.27
C ASP A 73 -4.44 26.68 11.96
N TYR A 74 -3.72 27.61 11.35
CA TYR A 74 -3.66 29.00 11.82
C TYR A 74 -5.04 29.70 11.77
N ALA A 75 -5.95 29.28 10.89
CA ALA A 75 -7.30 29.87 10.82
C ALA A 75 -8.16 29.46 12.02
N ALA A 76 -7.94 28.27 12.56
CA ALA A 76 -8.52 27.82 13.83
C ALA A 76 -7.75 28.29 15.08
N GLY A 77 -6.71 29.12 14.93
CA GLY A 77 -5.91 29.62 16.05
C GLY A 77 -4.92 28.60 16.63
N GLN A 78 -4.53 27.59 15.86
CA GLN A 78 -3.45 26.67 16.26
C GLN A 78 -2.08 27.33 16.10
N GLU A 79 -1.15 26.94 16.97
CA GLU A 79 0.23 27.42 16.97
C GLU A 79 1.21 26.28 16.69
N PRO A 80 2.32 26.52 15.96
CA PRO A 80 3.31 25.50 15.67
C PRO A 80 4.07 25.09 16.94
N THR A 81 4.38 23.79 17.04
CA THR A 81 5.24 23.25 18.09
C THR A 81 6.64 22.99 17.54
N THR A 82 6.98 21.72 17.28
CA THR A 82 8.25 21.30 16.67
C THR A 82 7.98 20.54 15.38
N CYS A 83 8.89 20.69 14.41
CA CYS A 83 8.84 19.94 13.16
C CYS A 83 10.16 19.21 12.95
N SER A 84 10.08 17.89 12.81
CA SER A 84 11.21 17.05 12.42
C SER A 84 10.74 15.87 11.57
N LEU A 85 11.67 15.22 10.86
CA LEU A 85 11.38 13.99 10.11
C LEU A 85 10.95 12.81 10.99
N GLY A 86 11.32 12.82 12.28
CA GLY A 86 11.05 11.69 13.16
C GLY A 86 11.65 10.39 12.61
N SER A 87 10.84 9.33 12.53
CA SER A 87 11.23 8.03 11.98
C SER A 87 11.11 7.92 10.46
N LEU A 88 10.75 8.98 9.74
CA LEU A 88 10.67 8.93 8.29
C LEU A 88 12.07 8.85 7.65
N PRO A 89 12.19 8.25 6.45
CA PRO A 89 13.43 8.20 5.68
C PRO A 89 14.02 9.60 5.47
N ALA A 90 15.34 9.72 5.36
CA ALA A 90 16.05 11.00 5.14
C ALA A 90 16.29 11.30 3.66
N TYR A 91 16.31 10.24 2.84
CA TYR A 91 16.40 10.31 1.39
C TYR A 91 15.43 9.31 0.79
N ALA A 92 14.94 9.60 -0.41
CA ALA A 92 14.13 8.70 -1.20
C ALA A 92 14.67 8.63 -2.63
N VAL A 93 14.57 7.47 -3.27
CA VAL A 93 14.75 7.30 -4.70
C VAL A 93 13.38 7.11 -5.32
N ASN A 94 12.96 8.05 -6.15
CA ASN A 94 11.79 7.91 -7.00
C ASN A 94 12.11 6.93 -8.14
N ALA A 95 11.94 5.64 -7.88
CA ALA A 95 12.34 4.60 -8.80
C ALA A 95 11.26 4.37 -9.88
N THR A 96 11.67 4.46 -11.14
CA THR A 96 10.83 4.20 -12.32
C THR A 96 11.36 3.04 -13.17
N THR A 97 12.57 2.55 -12.88
CA THR A 97 13.22 1.49 -13.65
C THR A 97 13.81 0.40 -12.76
N LEU A 98 13.94 -0.81 -13.32
CA LEU A 98 14.59 -1.93 -12.66
C LEU A 98 16.05 -1.62 -12.26
N SER A 99 16.75 -0.83 -13.09
CA SER A 99 18.14 -0.44 -12.85
C SER A 99 18.27 0.46 -11.62
N GLN A 100 17.35 1.41 -11.43
CA GLN A 100 17.30 2.26 -10.24
C GLN A 100 17.00 1.44 -8.98
N ILE A 101 16.05 0.51 -9.03
CA ILE A 101 15.73 -0.39 -7.91
C ILE A 101 16.98 -1.18 -7.50
N ARG A 102 17.62 -1.87 -8.48
CA ARG A 102 18.82 -2.68 -8.23
C ARG A 102 19.97 -1.83 -7.69
N SER A 103 20.19 -0.65 -8.26
CA SER A 103 21.27 0.25 -7.84
C SER A 103 21.04 0.80 -6.43
N THR A 104 19.79 1.05 -6.06
CA THR A 104 19.41 1.54 -4.72
C THR A 104 19.64 0.47 -3.67
N ILE A 105 19.24 -0.79 -3.93
CA ILE A 105 19.53 -1.92 -3.04
C ILE A 105 21.04 -2.09 -2.88
N ALA A 106 21.78 -2.15 -3.99
CA ALA A 106 23.23 -2.32 -3.97
C ALA A 106 23.93 -1.19 -3.19
N TYR A 107 23.49 0.06 -3.38
CA TYR A 107 24.03 1.21 -2.65
C TYR A 107 23.72 1.16 -1.15
N ALA A 108 22.49 0.81 -0.77
CA ALA A 108 22.11 0.65 0.63
C ALA A 108 22.97 -0.43 1.32
N CYS A 109 23.19 -1.57 0.65
CA CYS A 109 24.08 -2.63 1.14
C CYS A 109 25.54 -2.17 1.24
N GLU A 110 26.10 -1.58 0.16
CA GLU A 110 27.50 -1.10 0.12
C GLU A 110 27.78 -0.07 1.22
N LYS A 111 26.83 0.83 1.48
CA LYS A 111 26.99 1.93 2.43
C LYS A 111 26.48 1.64 3.83
N ASN A 112 25.95 0.43 4.05
CA ASN A 112 25.30 0.02 5.30
C ASN A 112 24.22 1.02 5.74
N ILE A 113 23.33 1.37 4.82
CA ILE A 113 22.19 2.27 5.05
C ILE A 113 20.93 1.41 5.14
N ARG A 114 20.05 1.71 6.10
CA ARG A 114 18.74 1.06 6.19
C ARG A 114 17.94 1.38 4.93
N LEU A 115 17.65 0.35 4.13
CA LEU A 115 16.70 0.44 3.03
C LEU A 115 15.28 0.40 3.59
N VAL A 116 14.43 1.33 3.15
CA VAL A 116 12.99 1.36 3.45
C VAL A 116 12.25 1.23 2.12
N VAL A 117 11.20 0.41 2.04
CA VAL A 117 10.49 0.17 0.77
C VAL A 117 9.07 0.68 0.90
N THR A 118 8.68 1.58 0.01
CA THR A 118 7.37 2.25 0.06
C THR A 118 6.71 2.24 -1.30
N GLY A 119 5.50 1.66 -1.36
CA GLY A 119 4.63 1.78 -2.53
C GLY A 119 3.75 3.02 -2.46
N THR A 120 2.93 3.13 -1.40
CA THR A 120 1.91 4.19 -1.27
C THR A 120 1.89 4.89 0.08
N GLY A 121 2.70 4.44 1.05
CA GLY A 121 2.72 4.99 2.42
C GLY A 121 1.51 4.61 3.29
N HIS A 122 0.62 3.74 2.81
CA HIS A 122 -0.62 3.34 3.49
C HIS A 122 -0.46 2.52 4.79
N ASP A 123 0.76 2.16 5.16
CA ASP A 123 0.98 1.26 6.29
C ASP A 123 0.56 1.89 7.62
N LEU A 124 -0.11 1.12 8.47
CA LEU A 124 -0.59 1.59 9.78
C LEU A 124 0.43 1.36 10.91
N LEU A 125 1.50 0.61 10.65
CA LEU A 125 2.42 0.07 11.65
C LEU A 125 3.85 0.62 11.49
N GLY A 126 4.06 1.60 10.61
CA GLY A 126 5.38 2.16 10.30
C GLY A 126 6.32 1.17 9.59
N ARG A 127 5.80 0.12 8.93
CA ARG A 127 6.61 -0.86 8.17
C ARG A 127 7.25 -0.26 6.92
N SER A 128 6.69 0.84 6.41
CA SER A 128 7.27 1.68 5.35
C SER A 128 8.03 2.90 5.88
N ASP A 129 8.45 2.87 7.16
CA ASP A 129 9.23 3.93 7.79
C ASP A 129 10.61 3.43 8.22
N GLY A 130 11.51 4.36 8.53
CA GLY A 130 12.83 4.03 9.04
C GLY A 130 13.71 5.26 9.23
N PHE A 131 14.02 5.56 10.49
CA PHE A 131 14.87 6.69 10.86
C PHE A 131 16.19 6.67 10.09
N GLY A 132 16.52 7.79 9.43
CA GLY A 132 17.77 7.94 8.68
C GLY A 132 17.92 6.99 7.48
N GLY A 133 16.83 6.34 7.06
CA GLY A 133 16.82 5.38 5.98
C GLY A 133 16.91 6.01 4.59
N LEU A 134 17.23 5.17 3.61
CA LEU A 134 17.08 5.43 2.19
C LEU A 134 15.80 4.73 1.70
N GLU A 135 14.79 5.50 1.33
CA GLU A 135 13.54 4.99 0.80
C GLU A 135 13.71 4.61 -0.67
N LEU A 136 13.34 3.39 -0.99
CA LEU A 136 13.02 2.96 -2.33
C LEU A 136 11.52 3.21 -2.54
N TRP A 137 11.20 4.34 -3.17
CA TRP A 137 9.84 4.76 -3.42
C TRP A 137 9.40 4.24 -4.79
N LEU A 138 8.50 3.27 -4.79
CA LEU A 138 8.06 2.54 -5.98
C LEU A 138 6.80 3.13 -6.62
N HIS A 139 6.27 4.25 -6.11
CA HIS A 139 4.99 4.82 -6.58
C HIS A 139 4.95 5.07 -8.10
N GLN A 140 6.10 5.38 -8.73
CA GLN A 140 6.21 5.62 -10.16
C GLN A 140 6.79 4.43 -10.96
N PHE A 141 7.07 3.29 -10.32
CA PHE A 141 7.45 2.05 -11.01
C PHE A 141 6.19 1.39 -11.58
N LYS A 142 5.80 1.77 -12.80
CA LYS A 142 4.53 1.41 -13.45
C LYS A 142 4.77 1.09 -14.93
N ASN A 143 4.80 -0.19 -15.29
CA ASN A 143 5.13 -0.67 -16.64
C ASN A 143 3.89 -1.11 -17.44
N GLY A 144 2.80 -1.49 -16.76
CA GLY A 144 1.53 -1.82 -17.40
C GLY A 144 0.59 -2.62 -16.50
N ILE A 145 -0.67 -2.73 -16.91
CA ILE A 145 -1.63 -3.67 -16.32
C ILE A 145 -2.28 -4.43 -17.48
N ASP A 146 -1.94 -5.72 -17.62
CA ASP A 146 -2.34 -6.52 -18.76
C ASP A 146 -3.42 -7.54 -18.37
N PHE A 147 -4.58 -7.46 -19.02
CA PHE A 147 -5.59 -8.49 -18.90
C PHE A 147 -5.25 -9.71 -19.77
N GLN A 148 -5.32 -10.88 -19.15
CA GLN A 148 -5.15 -12.17 -19.80
C GLN A 148 -6.48 -12.90 -19.80
N LYS A 149 -7.11 -13.08 -20.97
CA LYS A 149 -8.35 -13.86 -21.09
C LYS A 149 -8.21 -15.27 -20.53
N THR A 150 -7.03 -15.87 -20.70
CA THR A 150 -6.62 -17.11 -20.06
C THR A 150 -5.25 -16.87 -19.46
N TYR A 151 -5.10 -17.20 -18.17
CA TYR A 151 -3.84 -17.09 -17.46
C TYR A 151 -2.70 -17.79 -18.21
N LYS A 152 -1.61 -17.07 -18.43
CA LYS A 152 -0.37 -17.56 -19.00
C LYS A 152 0.76 -17.27 -18.01
N SER A 153 1.30 -18.33 -17.42
CA SER A 153 2.45 -18.24 -16.53
C SER A 153 3.72 -17.85 -17.29
N GLU A 154 4.51 -16.94 -16.74
CA GLU A 154 5.81 -16.52 -17.30
C GLU A 154 6.75 -17.71 -17.54
N ASN A 155 6.82 -18.66 -16.60
CA ASN A 155 7.67 -19.86 -16.70
C ASN A 155 6.89 -21.11 -17.13
N LEU A 156 5.72 -20.94 -17.75
CA LEU A 156 4.84 -22.03 -18.21
C LEU A 156 4.38 -22.99 -17.10
N CYS A 157 4.34 -22.53 -15.84
CA CYS A 157 3.88 -23.34 -14.72
C CYS A 157 2.43 -23.80 -14.91
N LYS A 158 2.20 -25.12 -14.77
CA LYS A 158 0.86 -25.75 -14.87
C LYS A 158 0.32 -26.24 -13.53
N LYS A 159 1.06 -26.04 -12.43
CA LYS A 159 0.69 -26.52 -11.09
C LYS A 159 -0.42 -25.70 -10.43
N SER A 160 -0.71 -24.49 -10.90
CA SER A 160 -1.95 -23.83 -10.51
C SER A 160 -3.14 -24.56 -11.15
N SER A 161 -4.18 -24.81 -10.36
CA SER A 161 -5.46 -25.33 -10.86
C SER A 161 -6.25 -24.28 -11.67
N TRP A 162 -5.79 -23.03 -11.66
CA TRP A 162 -6.45 -21.91 -12.33
C TRP A 162 -6.29 -21.97 -13.86
N LYS A 163 -7.42 -21.96 -14.57
CA LYS A 163 -7.51 -21.90 -16.04
C LYS A 163 -8.32 -20.69 -16.54
N GLY A 164 -8.77 -19.84 -15.62
CA GLY A 164 -9.58 -18.66 -15.91
C GLY A 164 -8.74 -17.48 -16.38
N SER A 165 -9.37 -16.30 -16.38
CA SER A 165 -8.71 -15.04 -16.71
C SER A 165 -7.79 -14.58 -15.58
N ALA A 166 -6.85 -13.70 -15.91
CA ALA A 166 -5.91 -13.11 -14.96
C ALA A 166 -5.59 -11.66 -15.34
N ILE A 167 -5.02 -10.92 -14.40
CA ILE A 167 -4.47 -9.58 -14.62
C ILE A 167 -3.02 -9.59 -14.15
N LYS A 168 -2.07 -9.32 -15.06
CA LYS A 168 -0.67 -9.05 -14.70
C LYS A 168 -0.57 -7.58 -14.32
N ILE A 169 -0.20 -7.32 -13.07
CA ILE A 169 0.03 -5.99 -12.53
C ILE A 169 1.55 -5.77 -12.55
N ASP A 170 2.05 -5.15 -13.62
CA ASP A 170 3.48 -4.94 -13.86
C ASP A 170 3.93 -3.59 -13.33
N GLY A 171 4.14 -3.55 -12.02
CA GLY A 171 4.54 -2.36 -11.27
C GLY A 171 3.69 -2.11 -10.04
N ASN A 172 4.08 -1.12 -9.26
CA ASN A 172 3.40 -0.72 -8.03
C ASN A 172 2.17 0.16 -8.35
N TYR A 173 1.15 -0.50 -8.88
CA TYR A 173 -0.17 0.09 -9.11
C TYR A 173 -1.04 0.05 -7.85
N GLN A 174 -2.00 0.97 -7.78
CA GLN A 174 -3.02 0.99 -6.75
C GLN A 174 -4.26 0.22 -7.22
N TRP A 175 -5.14 -0.18 -6.30
CA TRP A 175 -6.37 -0.89 -6.65
C TRP A 175 -7.24 -0.12 -7.65
N ARG A 176 -7.26 1.21 -7.60
CA ARG A 176 -7.98 2.06 -8.58
C ARG A 176 -7.56 1.81 -10.03
N ASP A 177 -6.29 1.47 -10.26
CA ASP A 177 -5.76 1.26 -11.59
C ASP A 177 -6.13 -0.15 -12.08
N VAL A 178 -6.02 -1.13 -11.19
CA VAL A 178 -6.40 -2.53 -11.47
C VAL A 178 -7.90 -2.65 -11.73
N TYR A 179 -8.73 -1.94 -10.97
CA TYR A 179 -10.19 -1.96 -11.14
C TYR A 179 -10.64 -1.42 -12.50
N LYS A 180 -9.99 -0.39 -13.05
CA LYS A 180 -10.29 0.09 -14.40
C LYS A 180 -10.10 -0.99 -15.46
N VAL A 181 -9.01 -1.76 -15.35
CA VAL A 181 -8.74 -2.87 -16.28
C VAL A 181 -9.75 -3.99 -16.08
N ALA A 182 -10.09 -4.33 -14.84
CA ALA A 182 -11.08 -5.35 -14.54
C ALA A 182 -12.48 -4.98 -15.09
N GLU A 183 -12.89 -3.74 -14.90
CA GLU A 183 -14.18 -3.19 -15.36
C GLU A 183 -14.31 -3.26 -16.89
N VAL A 184 -13.31 -2.75 -17.63
CA VAL A 184 -13.30 -2.78 -19.11
C VAL A 184 -13.35 -4.21 -19.66
N ASN A 185 -12.80 -5.17 -18.92
CA ASN A 185 -12.79 -6.59 -19.32
C ASN A 185 -13.95 -7.40 -18.74
N ASN A 186 -14.92 -6.75 -18.07
CA ASN A 186 -16.09 -7.38 -17.45
C ASN A 186 -15.73 -8.57 -16.53
N VAL A 187 -14.75 -8.35 -15.66
CA VAL A 187 -14.28 -9.31 -14.65
C VAL A 187 -14.20 -8.66 -13.28
N ILE A 188 -14.22 -9.47 -12.23
CA ILE A 188 -14.02 -9.06 -10.85
C ILE A 188 -12.54 -9.29 -10.49
N ALA A 189 -11.85 -8.21 -10.16
CA ALA A 189 -10.57 -8.25 -9.46
C ALA A 189 -10.84 -8.15 -7.95
N VAL A 190 -10.34 -9.12 -7.18
CA VAL A 190 -10.53 -9.16 -5.72
C VAL A 190 -9.47 -8.28 -5.06
N GLY A 191 -9.82 -7.03 -4.81
CA GLY A 191 -8.96 -6.04 -4.17
C GLY A 191 -9.55 -5.45 -2.90
N GLY A 192 -8.93 -4.37 -2.40
CA GLY A 192 -9.39 -3.66 -1.20
C GLY A 192 -10.69 -2.88 -1.37
N GLY A 193 -11.41 -2.64 -0.27
CA GLY A 193 -12.57 -1.74 -0.27
C GLY A 193 -12.21 -0.28 -0.57
N SER A 194 -11.00 0.14 -0.16
CA SER A 194 -10.40 1.41 -0.59
C SER A 194 -9.57 1.22 -1.86
N ILE A 195 -9.56 2.23 -2.73
CA ILE A 195 -8.95 2.15 -4.07
C ILE A 195 -7.49 2.64 -4.12
N THR A 196 -7.01 3.27 -3.05
CA THR A 196 -5.70 3.92 -2.93
C THR A 196 -4.58 3.02 -2.38
N PRO A 197 -4.81 1.91 -1.65
CA PRO A 197 -3.73 0.98 -1.30
C PRO A 197 -3.09 0.34 -2.54
N GLY A 198 -1.79 0.02 -2.44
CA GLY A 198 -1.05 -0.68 -3.49
C GLY A 198 -1.51 -2.14 -3.64
N ALA A 199 -1.62 -2.60 -4.89
CA ALA A 199 -2.20 -3.90 -5.21
C ALA A 199 -1.25 -5.09 -4.94
N ILE A 200 0.07 -4.89 -5.11
CA ILE A 200 1.08 -5.98 -5.06
C ILE A 200 1.98 -5.93 -3.82
N GLY A 201 1.75 -4.97 -2.92
CA GLY A 201 2.59 -4.70 -1.75
C GLY A 201 2.05 -5.30 -0.45
N GLY A 202 2.01 -4.47 0.60
CA GLY A 202 1.59 -4.87 1.94
C GLY A 202 0.15 -5.41 2.04
N TRP A 203 -0.76 -4.93 1.19
CA TRP A 203 -2.15 -5.41 1.17
C TRP A 203 -2.22 -6.90 0.79
N ALA A 204 -1.60 -7.28 -0.33
CA ALA A 204 -1.65 -8.66 -0.82
C ALA A 204 -0.80 -9.59 0.05
N SER A 205 0.39 -9.13 0.46
CA SER A 205 1.30 -9.96 1.25
C SER A 205 0.86 -10.21 2.69
N GLY A 206 0.04 -9.32 3.27
CA GLY A 206 -0.54 -9.49 4.61
C GLY A 206 -1.87 -10.25 4.63
N GLY A 207 -2.41 -10.66 3.49
CA GLY A 207 -3.71 -11.33 3.37
C GLY A 207 -4.64 -10.59 2.42
N GLY A 208 -5.03 -9.35 2.75
CA GLY A 208 -5.82 -8.48 1.88
C GLY A 208 -7.30 -8.82 1.88
N HIS A 209 -8.10 -8.03 2.59
CA HIS A 209 -9.55 -8.17 2.65
C HIS A 209 -10.25 -7.14 1.74
N GLY A 210 -11.46 -7.46 1.34
CA GLY A 210 -12.26 -6.63 0.43
C GLY A 210 -13.67 -7.18 0.23
N PRO A 211 -14.58 -6.43 -0.41
CA PRO A 211 -15.98 -6.84 -0.61
C PRO A 211 -16.14 -8.23 -1.22
N ALA A 212 -15.26 -8.60 -2.15
CA ALA A 212 -15.35 -9.84 -2.92
C ALA A 212 -14.64 -11.05 -2.27
N THR A 213 -13.95 -10.85 -1.13
CA THR A 213 -13.04 -11.88 -0.59
C THR A 213 -13.74 -13.10 -0.01
N ARG A 214 -14.95 -12.95 0.55
CA ARG A 214 -15.77 -14.10 0.99
C ARG A 214 -16.08 -15.04 -0.17
N ASN A 215 -16.38 -14.49 -1.34
CA ASN A 215 -16.81 -15.27 -2.50
C ASN A 215 -15.65 -15.89 -3.27
N TYR A 216 -14.47 -15.27 -3.23
CA TYR A 216 -13.37 -15.62 -4.14
C TYR A 216 -12.02 -15.88 -3.43
N GLY A 217 -11.95 -15.78 -2.10
CA GLY A 217 -10.73 -15.90 -1.30
C GLY A 217 -10.07 -14.54 -1.00
N LEU A 218 -9.12 -14.52 -0.06
CA LEU A 218 -8.38 -13.30 0.27
C LEU A 218 -7.49 -12.84 -0.89
N GLY A 219 -6.97 -11.62 -0.82
CA GLY A 219 -6.04 -11.05 -1.78
C GLY A 219 -4.80 -11.91 -2.04
N ALA A 220 -4.20 -12.41 -0.97
CA ALA A 220 -3.08 -13.35 -1.00
C ALA A 220 -3.40 -14.60 -1.83
N ASP A 221 -4.65 -15.08 -1.79
CA ASP A 221 -5.10 -16.26 -2.55
C ASP A 221 -5.34 -16.02 -4.03
N GLN A 222 -5.33 -14.75 -4.45
CA GLN A 222 -5.48 -14.38 -5.84
C GLN A 222 -4.17 -14.45 -6.61
N ILE A 223 -3.02 -14.34 -5.92
CA ILE A 223 -1.71 -14.32 -6.57
C ILE A 223 -1.43 -15.68 -7.21
N LEU A 224 -1.21 -15.69 -8.52
CA LEU A 224 -0.84 -16.86 -9.31
C LEU A 224 0.68 -16.98 -9.42
N GLU A 225 1.36 -15.83 -9.54
CA GLU A 225 2.82 -15.69 -9.60
C GLU A 225 3.24 -14.23 -9.37
N ALA A 226 4.54 -14.03 -9.09
CA ALA A 226 5.14 -12.72 -8.95
C ALA A 226 6.59 -12.70 -9.48
N GLU A 227 7.01 -11.55 -10.01
CA GLU A 227 8.43 -11.25 -10.23
C GLU A 227 8.96 -10.52 -8.99
N VAL A 228 10.05 -11.02 -8.41
CA VAL A 228 10.61 -10.50 -7.16
C VAL A 228 12.10 -10.24 -7.33
N MET A 229 12.56 -9.05 -6.95
CA MET A 229 13.98 -8.78 -6.79
C MET A 229 14.43 -9.14 -5.38
N LEU A 230 15.39 -10.05 -5.27
CA LEU A 230 15.98 -10.47 -4.01
C LEU A 230 17.01 -9.45 -3.50
N ALA A 231 17.43 -9.60 -2.24
CA ALA A 231 18.42 -8.72 -1.62
C ALA A 231 19.79 -8.72 -2.33
N ASP A 232 20.13 -9.79 -3.05
CA ASP A 232 21.33 -9.89 -3.88
C ASP A 232 21.18 -9.28 -5.29
N GLY A 233 20.00 -8.71 -5.60
CA GLY A 233 19.70 -8.04 -6.87
C GLY A 233 19.27 -8.96 -8.02
N ARG A 234 19.23 -10.30 -7.81
CA ARG A 234 18.63 -11.23 -8.76
C ARG A 234 17.12 -11.01 -8.83
N VAL A 235 16.56 -11.14 -10.04
CA VAL A 235 15.11 -11.16 -10.26
C VAL A 235 14.70 -12.60 -10.49
N VAL A 236 13.71 -13.07 -9.75
CA VAL A 236 13.22 -14.45 -9.78
C VAL A 236 11.70 -14.48 -9.98
N ILE A 237 11.20 -15.59 -10.54
CA ILE A 237 9.77 -15.88 -10.57
C ILE A 237 9.40 -16.69 -9.33
N ALA A 238 8.43 -16.22 -8.56
CA ALA A 238 7.86 -16.94 -7.43
C ALA A 238 6.45 -17.42 -7.81
N ASN A 239 6.28 -18.74 -7.95
CA ASN A 239 4.98 -19.35 -8.23
C ASN A 239 4.91 -20.80 -7.74
N HIS A 240 3.92 -21.56 -8.20
CA HIS A 240 3.71 -22.96 -7.79
C HIS A 240 4.77 -23.94 -8.32
N CYS A 241 5.66 -23.51 -9.23
CA CYS A 241 6.68 -24.35 -9.87
C CYS A 241 8.11 -23.92 -9.54
N GLU A 242 8.34 -22.64 -9.20
CA GLU A 242 9.66 -22.05 -9.00
C GLU A 242 9.64 -21.12 -7.77
N ASN A 243 10.69 -21.18 -6.93
CA ASN A 243 10.79 -20.44 -5.66
C ASN A 243 9.50 -20.55 -4.81
N THR A 244 8.99 -21.77 -4.66
CA THR A 244 7.67 -22.06 -4.07
C THR A 244 7.56 -21.69 -2.59
N ASP A 245 8.68 -21.71 -1.88
CA ASP A 245 8.83 -21.27 -0.50
C ASP A 245 8.69 -19.74 -0.38
N LEU A 246 9.36 -18.99 -1.26
CA LEU A 246 9.18 -17.54 -1.39
C LEU A 246 7.72 -17.20 -1.76
N PHE A 247 7.17 -17.92 -2.73
CA PHE A 247 5.78 -17.74 -3.16
C PHE A 247 4.77 -17.99 -2.02
N SER A 248 5.01 -19.02 -1.20
CA SER A 248 4.17 -19.31 -0.03
C SER A 248 4.31 -18.20 1.03
N SER A 249 5.55 -17.75 1.27
CA SER A 249 5.85 -16.72 2.27
C SER A 249 5.21 -15.37 1.93
N MET A 250 5.23 -14.97 0.66
CA MET A 250 4.63 -13.70 0.23
C MET A 250 3.10 -13.72 0.16
N ARG A 251 2.44 -14.87 0.33
CA ARG A 251 0.98 -15.03 0.29
C ARG A 251 0.39 -15.15 1.70
N GLY A 252 0.67 -14.17 2.55
CA GLY A 252 0.13 -14.07 3.92
C GLY A 252 1.20 -13.88 5.01
N GLY A 253 2.48 -14.09 4.69
CA GLY A 253 3.60 -13.92 5.63
C GLY A 253 4.10 -12.48 5.78
N GLY A 254 3.45 -11.51 5.14
CA GLY A 254 3.82 -10.09 5.20
C GLY A 254 4.96 -9.66 4.26
N PRO A 255 5.47 -8.42 4.40
CA PRO A 255 6.55 -7.89 3.57
C PRO A 255 7.94 -8.40 4.02
N GLY A 256 8.97 -8.18 3.20
CA GLY A 256 10.38 -8.35 3.61
C GLY A 256 11.14 -9.51 2.96
N TYR A 257 10.48 -10.32 2.13
CA TYR A 257 11.12 -11.45 1.44
C TYR A 257 11.83 -11.05 0.12
N GLY A 258 11.57 -9.83 -0.37
CA GLY A 258 12.12 -9.25 -1.59
C GLY A 258 11.31 -8.04 -2.04
N ILE A 259 11.73 -7.39 -3.13
CA ILE A 259 10.98 -6.31 -3.77
C ILE A 259 10.06 -6.91 -4.83
N THR A 260 8.76 -6.95 -4.58
CA THR A 260 7.77 -7.38 -5.57
C THR A 260 7.70 -6.35 -6.70
N LEU A 261 8.09 -6.76 -7.91
CA LEU A 261 8.12 -5.93 -9.11
C LEU A 261 6.79 -6.02 -9.85
N SER A 262 6.25 -7.23 -9.97
CA SER A 262 4.96 -7.50 -10.59
C SER A 262 4.25 -8.66 -9.89
N SER A 263 2.93 -8.75 -10.09
CA SER A 263 2.15 -9.93 -9.67
C SER A 263 1.01 -10.18 -10.65
N THR A 264 0.77 -11.45 -10.95
CA THR A 264 -0.37 -11.88 -11.75
C THR A 264 -1.45 -12.41 -10.82
N ILE A 265 -2.64 -11.82 -10.87
CA ILE A 265 -3.79 -12.19 -10.02
C ILE A 265 -4.89 -12.87 -10.83
N LYS A 266 -5.67 -13.74 -10.17
CA LYS A 266 -6.92 -14.28 -10.73
C LYS A 266 -7.90 -13.14 -11.04
N ALA A 267 -8.64 -13.27 -12.14
CA ALA A 267 -9.77 -12.40 -12.48
C ALA A 267 -11.02 -13.27 -12.67
N HIS A 268 -12.07 -12.98 -11.91
CA HIS A 268 -13.26 -13.82 -11.83
C HIS A 268 -14.35 -13.32 -12.78
N PRO A 269 -15.23 -14.18 -13.33
CA PRO A 269 -16.37 -13.73 -14.11
C PRO A 269 -17.25 -12.74 -13.33
N ASN A 270 -17.78 -11.73 -14.01
CA ASN A 270 -18.73 -10.80 -13.40
C ASN A 270 -20.04 -11.51 -13.03
N VAL A 271 -20.75 -10.95 -12.05
CA VAL A 271 -22.04 -11.45 -11.58
C VAL A 271 -23.18 -10.65 -12.19
N LYS A 272 -24.36 -11.28 -12.34
CA LYS A 272 -25.55 -10.59 -12.86
C LYS A 272 -26.17 -9.65 -11.84
N THR A 273 -25.99 -9.93 -10.55
CA THR A 273 -26.69 -9.24 -9.47
C THR A 273 -25.84 -9.24 -8.22
N VAL A 274 -25.82 -8.10 -7.54
CA VAL A 274 -25.37 -7.92 -6.15
C VAL A 274 -26.50 -7.20 -5.43
N THR A 275 -26.91 -7.70 -4.27
CA THR A 275 -27.87 -7.00 -3.40
C THR A 275 -27.11 -6.47 -2.19
N VAL A 276 -27.33 -5.19 -1.87
CA VAL A 276 -26.70 -4.55 -0.71
C VAL A 276 -27.74 -4.39 0.39
N HIS A 277 -27.38 -4.81 1.59
CA HIS A 277 -28.20 -4.62 2.79
C HIS A 277 -27.60 -3.49 3.64
N HIS A 278 -28.41 -2.49 3.95
CA HIS A 278 -28.06 -1.41 4.87
C HIS A 278 -28.87 -1.58 6.16
N LEU A 279 -28.18 -1.62 7.30
CA LEU A 279 -28.77 -1.77 8.62
C LEU A 279 -28.26 -0.65 9.53
N GLU A 280 -29.18 0.06 10.14
CA GLU A 280 -28.90 1.06 11.17
C GLU A 280 -29.67 0.68 12.44
N ILE A 281 -28.96 0.66 13.57
CA ILE A 281 -29.54 0.39 14.89
C ILE A 281 -29.16 1.58 15.77
N ALA A 282 -30.16 2.22 16.37
CA ALA A 282 -29.99 3.35 17.26
C ALA A 282 -30.81 3.14 18.53
N PRO A 283 -30.36 3.65 19.69
CA PRO A 283 -31.15 3.57 20.91
C PRO A 283 -32.40 4.45 20.79
N LEU A 284 -33.55 3.93 21.25
CA LEU A 284 -34.78 4.73 21.37
C LEU A 284 -34.59 5.88 22.37
N GLU A 285 -33.92 5.58 23.49
CA GLU A 285 -33.51 6.55 24.49
C GLU A 285 -32.00 6.44 24.71
N LYS A 286 -31.25 7.48 24.34
CA LYS A 286 -29.80 7.50 24.52
C LYS A 286 -29.47 7.67 26.01
N THR A 287 -28.67 6.75 26.54
CA THR A 287 -28.14 6.83 27.90
C THR A 287 -26.62 6.80 27.87
N GLU A 288 -25.97 7.12 28.98
CA GLU A 288 -24.51 6.97 29.09
C GLU A 288 -24.06 5.51 28.89
N LYS A 289 -24.91 4.55 29.30
CA LYS A 289 -24.60 3.11 29.20
C LYS A 289 -24.95 2.50 27.85
N ASN A 290 -26.01 2.99 27.19
CA ASN A 290 -26.56 2.43 25.94
C ASN A 290 -26.71 0.89 25.99
N ALA A 291 -27.17 0.33 27.12
CA ALA A 291 -27.18 -1.12 27.36
C ALA A 291 -27.96 -1.88 26.26
N ASP A 292 -29.16 -1.43 25.90
CA ASP A 292 -29.99 -2.09 24.88
C ASP A 292 -29.33 -2.10 23.49
N LEU A 293 -28.59 -1.04 23.15
CA LEU A 293 -27.83 -0.99 21.89
C LEU A 293 -26.70 -2.02 21.91
N LEU A 294 -25.97 -2.13 23.02
CA LEU A 294 -24.87 -3.10 23.16
C LEU A 294 -25.39 -4.54 23.18
N ASP A 295 -26.57 -4.79 23.74
CA ASP A 295 -27.24 -6.09 23.67
C ASP A 295 -27.60 -6.43 22.22
N ALA A 296 -28.16 -5.48 21.46
CA ALA A 296 -28.46 -5.66 20.04
C ALA A 296 -27.21 -5.89 19.19
N VAL A 297 -26.12 -5.15 19.45
CA VAL A 297 -24.82 -5.37 18.78
C VAL A 297 -24.27 -6.76 19.12
N SER A 298 -24.40 -7.21 20.37
CA SER A 298 -23.97 -8.56 20.78
C SER A 298 -24.72 -9.65 20.04
N LEU A 299 -26.04 -9.51 19.90
CA LEU A 299 -26.86 -10.43 19.10
C LEU A 299 -26.46 -10.42 17.61
N LEU A 300 -26.22 -9.24 17.04
CA LEU A 300 -25.77 -9.11 15.66
C LEU A 300 -24.43 -9.83 15.45
N LEU A 301 -23.45 -9.63 16.33
CA LEU A 301 -22.14 -10.30 16.25
C LEU A 301 -22.26 -11.83 16.35
N GLN A 302 -23.16 -12.34 17.20
CA GLN A 302 -23.44 -13.77 17.32
C GLN A 302 -24.04 -14.36 16.04
N SER A 303 -24.79 -13.58 15.26
CA SER A 303 -25.40 -14.02 13.99
C SER A 303 -24.45 -13.97 12.77
N LEU A 304 -23.27 -13.34 12.89
CA LEU A 304 -22.37 -13.16 11.75
C LEU A 304 -21.93 -14.47 11.07
N PRO A 305 -21.68 -15.60 11.79
CA PRO A 305 -21.38 -16.87 11.14
C PRO A 305 -22.50 -17.35 10.20
N ASP A 306 -23.76 -17.29 10.65
CA ASP A 306 -24.92 -17.70 9.84
C ASP A 306 -25.09 -16.78 8.62
N LEU A 307 -24.88 -15.47 8.79
CA LEU A 307 -24.89 -14.52 7.68
C LEU A 307 -23.78 -14.81 6.67
N ASN A 308 -22.56 -15.11 7.13
CA ASN A 308 -21.45 -15.48 6.25
C ASN A 308 -21.76 -16.76 5.45
N ASP A 309 -22.34 -17.77 6.10
CA ASP A 309 -22.74 -19.03 5.47
C ASP A 309 -23.87 -18.80 4.46
N ALA A 310 -24.80 -17.89 4.76
CA ALA A 310 -25.85 -17.43 3.85
C ALA A 310 -25.34 -16.58 2.67
N GLY A 311 -24.05 -16.23 2.64
CA GLY A 311 -23.42 -15.53 1.52
C GLY A 311 -23.24 -14.02 1.72
N PHE A 312 -23.51 -13.49 2.91
CA PHE A 312 -23.25 -12.09 3.22
C PHE A 312 -21.76 -11.85 3.43
N ALA A 313 -21.32 -10.67 3.01
CA ALA A 313 -20.00 -10.12 3.28
C ALA A 313 -20.14 -8.60 3.35
N GLY A 314 -19.26 -7.94 4.11
CA GLY A 314 -19.30 -6.48 4.20
C GLY A 314 -18.58 -5.96 5.43
N TYR A 315 -18.98 -4.76 5.83
CA TYR A 315 -18.38 -4.01 6.92
C TYR A 315 -19.49 -3.50 7.84
N GLY A 316 -19.26 -3.58 9.14
CA GLY A 316 -20.09 -2.98 10.17
C GLY A 316 -19.26 -2.02 11.01
N TYR A 317 -19.87 -0.90 11.39
CA TYR A 317 -19.28 0.09 12.29
C TYR A 317 -20.29 0.37 13.40
N TRP A 318 -19.81 0.50 14.63
CA TRP A 318 -20.60 0.90 15.79
C TRP A 318 -19.72 1.74 16.72
N PHE A 319 -20.31 2.72 17.39
CA PHE A 319 -19.64 3.68 18.26
C PHE A 319 -20.58 4.16 19.37
#